data_AF-A0A920E1E4-F1
#
_entry.id   AF-A0A920E1E4-F1
#
_cell.length_a   1.000
_cell.length_b   1.000
_cell.length_c   1.000
_cell.angle_alpha   90.00
_cell.angle_beta   90.00
_cell.angle_gamma   90.00
#
_symmetry.space_group_name_H-M   'P 1'
#
loop_
_entity.id
_entity.type
_entity.pdbx_description
1 polymer ?
#
loop_
_entity_poly.entity_id
_entity_poly.type
_entity_poly.pdbx_seq_one_letter_code
_entity_poly.pdbx_strand_id
1 'polypeptide(L)'
;MSVSVKVKNIGEISGDEVVQLYISDKYSSITRPVKELKAYQRVSLKPGESKEILFELNKSAFAYYDSEMNYIVEAGDFDILVGNSSRDEDLKNTNFNVEKTFYITD
;
A
#
# COMPACT_ATOMS: atom_id res chain seq x y z
N MET A 1 8.97 -2.33 -6.59
CA MET A 1 8.99 -3.03 -5.29
C MET A 1 7.80 -3.97 -5.25
N SER A 2 7.91 -5.09 -4.52
CA SER A 2 6.77 -6.00 -4.31
C SER A 2 6.42 -6.07 -2.82
N VAL A 3 5.12 -6.22 -2.55
CA VAL A 3 4.57 -6.42 -1.21
C VAL A 3 3.72 -7.68 -1.24
N SER A 4 4.03 -8.67 -0.41
CA SER A 4 3.22 -9.89 -0.31
C SER A 4 2.52 -10.00 1.04
N VAL A 5 1.32 -10.58 1.02
CA VAL A 5 0.54 -10.86 2.23
C VAL A 5 -0.17 -12.20 2.09
N LYS A 6 -0.11 -12.99 3.15
CA LYS A 6 -0.86 -14.25 3.24
C LYS A 6 -2.24 -14.00 3.85
N VAL A 7 -3.28 -14.39 3.14
CA VAL A 7 -4.68 -14.35 3.59
C VAL A 7 -5.15 -15.78 3.83
N LYS A 8 -5.84 -16.01 4.94
CA LYS A 8 -6.41 -17.32 5.28
C LYS A 8 -7.87 -17.16 5.67
N ASN A 9 -8.75 -17.98 5.10
CA ASN A 9 -10.11 -18.11 5.61
C ASN A 9 -10.09 -19.02 6.86
N ILE A 10 -10.40 -18.43 8.00
CA ILE A 10 -10.46 -19.12 9.30
C ILE A 10 -11.87 -19.55 9.70
N GLY A 11 -12.87 -19.25 8.87
CA GLY A 11 -14.26 -19.64 9.08
C GLY A 11 -14.62 -20.97 8.44
N GLU A 12 -15.87 -21.37 8.62
CA GLU A 12 -16.42 -22.65 8.12
C GLU A 12 -17.10 -22.53 6.75
N ILE A 13 -17.24 -21.31 6.22
CA ILE A 13 -17.95 -21.02 4.98
C ILE A 13 -16.98 -20.38 3.98
N SER A 14 -17.11 -20.73 2.70
CA SER A 14 -16.38 -20.06 1.62
C SER A 14 -16.74 -18.58 1.56
N GLY A 15 -15.74 -17.72 1.38
CA GLY A 15 -15.93 -16.28 1.35
C GLY A 15 -14.91 -15.58 0.47
N ASP A 16 -15.22 -14.31 0.18
CA ASP A 16 -14.30 -13.40 -0.51
C ASP A 16 -13.75 -12.40 0.49
N GLU A 17 -12.45 -12.12 0.38
CA GLU A 17 -11.77 -11.07 1.13
C GLU A 17 -11.26 -10.00 0.15
N VAL A 18 -11.33 -8.72 0.53
CA VAL A 18 -10.79 -7.60 -0.26
C VAL A 18 -9.59 -7.03 0.45
N VAL A 19 -8.41 -7.45 0.01
CA VAL A 19 -7.13 -6.95 0.53
C VAL A 19 -6.83 -5.59 -0.08
N GLN A 20 -6.56 -4.60 0.75
CA GLN A 20 -6.28 -3.22 0.40
C GLN A 20 -4.85 -2.86 0.81
N LEU A 21 -4.12 -2.18 -0.08
CA LEU A 21 -2.77 -1.69 0.16
C LEU A 21 -2.76 -0.16 0.08
N TYR A 22 -2.31 0.47 1.16
CA TYR A 22 -2.14 1.91 1.26
C TYR A 22 -0.69 2.29 1.44
N ILE A 23 -0.35 3.49 0.98
CA ILE A 23 0.91 4.17 1.26
C ILE A 23 0.63 5.41 2.10
N SER A 24 1.46 5.64 3.12
CA SER A 24 1.46 6.84 3.95
C SER A 24 2.87 7.43 3.96
N ASP A 25 2.96 8.73 3.71
CA ASP A 25 4.21 9.48 3.75
C ASP A 25 4.34 10.18 5.11
N LYS A 26 5.38 9.86 5.88
CA LYS A 26 5.54 10.38 7.25
C LYS A 26 6.03 11.82 7.31
N TYR A 27 6.74 12.28 6.29
CA TYR A 27 7.39 13.60 6.30
C TYR A 27 7.32 14.21 4.90
N SER A 28 6.11 14.49 4.43
CA SER A 28 5.96 15.20 3.16
C SER A 28 6.13 16.71 3.34
N SER A 29 6.84 17.33 2.41
CA SER A 29 6.97 18.79 2.28
C SER A 29 5.64 19.52 2.01
N ILE A 30 4.62 18.78 1.54
CA ILE A 30 3.27 19.29 1.31
C ILE A 30 2.23 18.54 2.15
N THR A 31 1.06 19.13 2.36
CA THR A 31 -0.04 18.42 3.04
C THR A 31 -0.56 17.28 2.16
N ARG A 32 -0.42 16.04 2.63
CA ARG A 32 -0.93 14.82 1.97
C ARG A 32 -2.03 14.16 2.81
N PRO A 33 -2.88 13.31 2.20
CA PRO A 33 -3.75 12.42 2.97
C PRO A 33 -2.94 11.55 3.93
N VAL A 34 -3.51 11.22 5.09
CA VAL A 34 -2.87 10.33 6.08
C VAL A 34 -2.45 8.99 5.45
N LYS A 35 -3.22 8.47 4.50
CA LYS A 35 -2.89 7.29 3.71
C LYS A 35 -3.64 7.32 2.38
N GLU A 36 -3.07 6.73 1.34
CA GLU A 36 -3.63 6.67 -0.01
C GLU A 36 -3.74 5.22 -0.49
N LEU A 37 -4.90 4.79 -0.96
CA LEU A 37 -5.08 3.44 -1.53
C LEU A 37 -4.33 3.36 -2.86
N LYS A 38 -3.36 2.45 -2.97
CA LYS A 38 -2.57 2.27 -4.20
C LYS A 38 -2.91 0.99 -4.94
N ALA A 39 -3.38 -0.04 -4.24
CA ALA A 39 -3.83 -1.28 -4.86
C ALA A 39 -4.86 -2.00 -4.00
N TYR A 40 -5.68 -2.83 -4.63
CA TYR A 40 -6.57 -3.76 -3.93
C TYR A 40 -6.73 -5.06 -4.74
N GLN A 41 -7.01 -6.16 -4.06
CA GLN A 41 -7.28 -7.45 -4.70
C GLN A 41 -8.36 -8.22 -3.94
N ARG A 42 -9.37 -8.67 -4.67
CA ARG A 42 -10.40 -9.59 -4.17
C ARG A 42 -9.90 -11.03 -4.30
N VAL A 43 -10.04 -11.82 -3.25
CA VAL A 43 -9.62 -13.22 -3.22
C VAL A 43 -10.72 -14.11 -2.65
N SER A 44 -11.11 -15.12 -3.42
CA SER A 44 -12.03 -16.17 -2.96
C SER A 44 -11.27 -17.27 -2.24
N LEU A 45 -11.76 -17.67 -1.06
CA LEU A 45 -11.12 -18.67 -0.20
C LEU A 45 -12.16 -19.66 0.35
N LYS A 46 -11.89 -20.95 0.16
CA LYS A 46 -12.61 -22.04 0.85
C LYS A 46 -12.25 -22.06 2.35
N PRO A 47 -13.08 -22.70 3.20
CA PRO A 47 -12.75 -22.90 4.61
C PRO A 47 -11.35 -23.49 4.79
N GLY A 48 -10.52 -22.83 5.61
CA GLY A 48 -9.14 -23.23 5.89
C GLY A 48 -8.11 -22.91 4.79
N GLU A 49 -8.55 -22.49 3.59
CA GLU A 49 -7.66 -22.15 2.48
C GLU A 49 -6.81 -20.92 2.80
N SER A 50 -5.55 -20.94 2.35
CA SER A 50 -4.65 -19.79 2.42
C SER A 50 -4.11 -19.45 1.04
N LYS A 51 -4.10 -18.16 0.68
CA LYS A 51 -3.49 -17.66 -0.55
C LYS A 51 -2.50 -16.55 -0.22
N GLU A 52 -1.41 -16.50 -0.97
CA GLU A 52 -0.50 -15.37 -0.98
C GLU A 52 -0.94 -14.39 -2.07
N ILE A 53 -1.06 -13.12 -1.68
CA ILE A 53 -1.42 -12.01 -2.54
C ILE A 53 -0.16 -11.17 -2.75
N LEU A 54 0.14 -10.84 -4.00
CA LEU A 54 1.33 -10.08 -4.40
C LEU A 54 0.89 -8.77 -5.05
N PHE A 55 1.34 -7.64 -4.49
CA PHE A 55 1.17 -6.32 -5.06
C PHE A 55 2.49 -5.83 -5.64
N GLU A 56 2.47 -5.43 -6.91
CA GLU A 56 3.59 -4.75 -7.54
C GLU A 56 3.40 -3.24 -7.45
N LEU A 57 4.36 -2.56 -6.82
CA LEU A 57 4.38 -1.12 -6.67
C LEU A 57 5.49 -0.54 -7.55
N ASN A 58 5.08 0.30 -8.49
CA ASN A 58 5.97 1.11 -9.30
C ASN A 58 6.27 2.45 -8.59
N LYS A 59 7.15 3.26 -9.18
CA LYS A 59 7.49 4.58 -8.61
C LYS A 59 6.28 5.50 -8.45
N SER A 60 5.31 5.41 -9.36
CA SER A 60 4.09 6.23 -9.30
C SER A 60 3.23 5.98 -8.06
N ALA A 61 3.37 4.82 -7.40
CA ALA A 61 2.69 4.56 -6.14
C ALA A 61 3.16 5.50 -5.01
N PHE A 62 4.37 6.06 -5.12
CA PHE A 62 4.97 6.94 -4.11
C PHE A 62 5.01 8.40 -4.55
N ALA A 63 4.76 8.65 -5.83
CA ALA A 63 4.94 9.95 -6.43
C ALA A 63 3.76 10.89 -6.20
N TYR A 64 4.05 12.18 -6.20
CA TYR A 64 3.07 13.27 -6.12
C TYR A 64 3.59 14.49 -6.89
N TYR A 65 2.72 15.48 -7.11
CA TYR A 65 3.11 16.75 -7.70
C TYR A 65 3.56 17.72 -6.61
N ASP A 66 4.80 18.21 -6.72
CA ASP A 66 5.30 19.26 -5.83
C ASP A 66 4.67 20.64 -6.15
N SER A 67 5.06 21.67 -5.40
CA SER A 67 4.57 23.05 -5.60
C SER A 67 4.96 23.66 -6.95
N GLU A 68 5.94 23.10 -7.64
CA GLU A 68 6.44 23.53 -8.95
C GLU A 68 5.84 22.69 -10.10
N MET A 69 4.87 21.81 -9.79
CA MET A 69 4.23 20.89 -10.74
C MET A 69 5.17 19.81 -11.30
N ASN A 70 6.26 19.50 -10.61
CA ASN A 70 7.09 18.35 -10.95
C ASN A 70 6.49 17.07 -10.34
N TYR A 71 6.47 15.99 -11.11
CA TYR A 71 6.05 14.68 -10.60
C TYR A 71 7.24 13.99 -9.95
N ILE A 72 7.26 13.91 -8.62
CA ILE A 72 8.41 13.46 -7.85
C ILE A 72 8.06 12.37 -6.85
N VAL A 73 9.06 11.55 -6.50
CA VAL A 73 9.08 10.75 -5.26
C VAL A 73 10.06 11.43 -4.33
N GLU A 74 9.56 12.05 -3.27
CA GLU A 74 10.39 12.72 -2.27
C GLU A 74 11.19 11.71 -1.43
N ALA A 75 12.42 12.10 -1.04
CA ALA A 75 13.19 11.34 -0.06
C ALA A 75 12.50 11.35 1.30
N GLY A 76 12.39 10.20 1.96
CA GLY A 76 11.69 10.11 3.24
C GLY A 76 11.26 8.70 3.61
N ASP A 77 10.60 8.59 4.76
CA ASP A 77 10.05 7.34 5.26
C ASP A 77 8.60 7.17 4.78
N PHE A 78 8.35 6.02 4.16
CA PHE A 78 7.04 5.62 3.69
C PHE A 78 6.56 4.40 4.48
N ASP A 79 5.33 4.48 4.99
CA ASP A 79 4.61 3.36 5.58
C ASP A 79 3.80 2.65 4.49
N ILE A 80 3.95 1.34 4.42
CA ILE A 80 3.15 0.41 3.62
C ILE A 80 2.16 -0.25 4.57
N LEU A 81 0.88 -0.04 4.29
CA LEU A 81 -0.22 -0.49 5.13
C LEU A 81 -1.07 -1.50 4.36
N VAL A 82 -1.33 -2.68 4.92
CA VAL A 82 -2.13 -3.72 4.25
C VAL A 82 -3.19 -4.29 5.20
N GLY A 83 -4.44 -4.33 4.75
CA GLY A 83 -5.57 -4.84 5.54
C GLY A 83 -6.86 -4.96 4.74
N ASN A 84 -7.97 -5.23 5.42
CA ASN A 84 -9.31 -5.36 4.82
C ASN A 84 -10.15 -4.08 4.93
N SER A 85 -9.64 -3.03 5.57
CA SER A 85 -10.26 -1.70 5.62
C SER A 85 -9.22 -0.60 5.78
N SER A 86 -9.65 0.66 5.69
CA SER A 86 -8.77 1.83 5.91
C SER A 86 -8.51 2.14 7.38
N ARG A 87 -9.17 1.47 8.34
CA ARG A 87 -9.01 1.71 9.78
C ARG A 87 -7.66 1.21 10.26
N ASP A 88 -7.03 1.95 11.18
CA ASP A 88 -5.68 1.61 11.66
C ASP A 88 -5.61 0.24 12.35
N GLU A 89 -6.67 -0.17 13.05
CA GLU A 89 -6.77 -1.47 13.73
C GLU A 89 -6.80 -2.67 12.77
N ASP A 90 -7.21 -2.45 11.52
CA ASP A 90 -7.34 -3.49 10.49
C ASP A 90 -6.06 -3.62 9.63
N LEU A 91 -5.08 -2.75 9.83
CA LEU A 91 -3.91 -2.61 8.97
C LEU A 91 -2.64 -3.18 9.62
N LYS A 92 -1.92 -4.01 8.87
CA LYS A 92 -0.52 -4.31 9.15
C LYS A 92 0.34 -3.19 8.55
N ASN A 93 1.36 -2.76 9.28
CA ASN A 93 2.27 -1.69 8.87
C ASN A 93 3.71 -2.23 8.75
N THR A 94 4.40 -1.85 7.68
CA THR A 94 5.85 -1.90 7.57
C THR A 94 6.33 -0.59 6.93
N ASN A 95 7.56 -0.18 7.18
CA ASN A 95 8.11 1.03 6.56
C ASN A 95 9.32 0.72 5.68
N PHE A 96 9.64 1.67 4.81
CA PHE A 96 10.91 1.72 4.09
C PHE A 96 11.31 3.18 3.86
N ASN A 97 12.62 3.39 3.67
CA ASN A 97 13.18 4.71 3.41
C ASN A 97 13.53 4.88 1.93
N VAL A 98 13.22 6.06 1.39
CA VAL A 98 13.70 6.54 0.09
C VAL A 98 14.82 7.53 0.35
N GLU A 99 16.06 7.16 0.02
CA GLU A 99 17.24 7.96 0.38
C GLU A 99 17.37 9.29 -0.37
N LYS A 100 16.79 9.39 -1.58
CA LYS A 100 16.95 10.53 -2.48
C LYS A 100 15.67 10.81 -3.26
N THR A 101 15.41 12.09 -3.52
CA THR A 101 14.27 12.51 -4.34
C THR A 101 14.49 12.10 -5.79
N PHE A 102 13.47 11.49 -6.39
CA PHE A 102 13.46 11.11 -7.81
C PHE A 102 12.45 11.95 -8.57
N TYR A 103 12.88 12.57 -9.67
CA TYR A 103 12.00 13.21 -10.62
C TYR A 103 11.53 12.18 -11.64
N ILE A 104 10.22 12.03 -11.77
CA ILE A 104 9.60 11.15 -12.76
C ILE A 104 9.33 12.00 -14.00
N THR A 105 10.16 11.82 -15.02
CA THR A 105 9.88 12.29 -16.38
C THR A 105 9.24 11.15 -17.17
N ASP A 106 8.23 11.46 -17.98
CA ASP A 106 7.66 10.52 -18.96
C ASP A 106 8.72 9.99 -19.94
#